data_AF-A0A351SZL3-F1
#
_entry.id   AF-A0A351SZL3-F1
#
_cell.length_a   1.000
_cell.length_b   1.000
_cell.length_c   1.000
_cell.angle_alpha   90.00
_cell.angle_beta   90.00
_cell.angle_gamma   90.00
#
_symmetry.space_group_name_H-M   'P 1'
#
loop_
_entity.id
_entity.type
_entity.pdbx_description
1 polymer ?
#
loop_
_entity_poly.entity_id
_entity_poly.type
_entity_poly.pdbx_seq_one_letter_code
_entity_poly.pdbx_strand_id
1 'polypeptide(L)'
;MAGSFYPAEAGELKKLLEECFFASPLGPQGKKSISPSFLGGMVPHAGYIYSGPCAAHFYSGLQREIGSVILLGVDHRGMGAKAALSPADCWETPLGRVQVDRELAGLLESEVGFLKRDERPHRHEHSIEVQLPFLQTVLGDFTFLPISLSHLSEEECR
;
A
#
# COMPACT_ATOMS: atom_id res chain seq x y z
N MET A 1 3.59 11.58 2.60
CA MET A 1 4.90 11.18 2.02
C MET A 1 5.24 11.86 0.69
N ALA A 2 4.24 12.41 0.00
CA ALA A 2 4.45 13.32 -1.13
C ALA A 2 5.52 14.40 -0.85
N GLY A 3 6.41 14.61 -1.80
CA GLY A 3 7.53 15.57 -1.71
C GLY A 3 8.81 15.02 -1.08
N SER A 4 8.79 13.82 -0.49
CA SER A 4 9.99 13.19 0.08
C SER A 4 10.24 11.77 -0.44
N PHE A 5 9.23 10.89 -0.43
CA PHE A 5 9.37 9.52 -0.95
C PHE A 5 9.02 9.40 -2.44
N TYR A 6 8.17 10.31 -2.91
CA TYR A 6 7.73 10.41 -4.30
C TYR A 6 7.27 11.86 -4.56
N PRO A 7 7.21 12.32 -5.83
CA PRO A 7 6.85 13.70 -6.16
C PRO A 7 5.49 14.14 -5.59
N ALA A 8 5.38 15.39 -5.15
CA ALA A 8 4.12 15.95 -4.66
C ALA A 8 3.19 16.43 -5.79
N GLU A 9 3.74 16.69 -6.98
CA GLU A 9 2.98 17.07 -8.16
C GLU A 9 2.51 15.82 -8.92
N ALA A 10 1.25 15.81 -9.34
CA ALA A 10 0.62 14.64 -9.94
C ALA A 10 1.23 14.24 -11.29
N GLY A 11 1.56 15.20 -12.14
CA GLY A 11 2.22 14.98 -13.43
C GLY A 11 3.64 14.41 -13.27
N GLU A 12 4.43 14.94 -12.35
CA GLU A 12 5.75 14.40 -12.00
C GLU A 12 5.66 12.98 -11.44
N LEU A 13 4.70 12.72 -10.55
CA LEU A 13 4.47 11.40 -9.98
C LEU A 13 4.09 10.37 -11.06
N LYS A 14 3.20 10.73 -11.98
CA LYS A 14 2.82 9.87 -13.12
C LYS A 14 4.02 9.53 -13.99
N LYS A 15 4.85 10.52 -14.34
CA LYS A 15 6.06 10.30 -15.13
C LYS A 15 7.04 9.34 -14.43
N LEU A 16 7.24 9.52 -13.13
CA LEU A 16 8.12 8.63 -12.35
C LEU A 16 7.57 7.19 -12.28
N LEU A 17 6.25 7.03 -12.13
CA LEU A 17 5.60 5.72 -12.15
C LEU A 17 5.74 5.06 -13.53
N GLU A 18 5.49 5.81 -14.62
CA GLU A 18 5.73 5.35 -15.99
C GLU A 18 7.18 4.90 -16.20
N GLU A 19 8.16 5.66 -15.68
CA GLU A 19 9.56 5.28 -15.71
C GLU A 19 9.79 3.95 -14.96
N CYS A 20 9.25 3.80 -13.75
CA CYS A 20 9.38 2.58 -12.96
C CYS A 20 8.80 1.35 -13.67
N PHE A 21 7.66 1.49 -14.35
CA PHE A 21 6.97 0.39 -15.02
C PHE A 21 7.57 0.04 -16.38
N PHE A 22 7.98 1.04 -17.17
CA PHE A 22 8.20 0.84 -18.61
C PHE A 22 9.59 1.23 -19.11
N ALA A 23 10.26 2.19 -18.49
CA ALA A 23 11.53 2.73 -19.01
C ALA A 23 12.76 2.24 -18.25
N SER A 24 12.64 2.01 -16.93
CA SER A 24 13.76 1.60 -16.10
C SER A 24 14.24 0.20 -16.46
N PRO A 25 15.55 -0.02 -16.67
CA PRO A 25 16.11 -1.36 -16.87
C PRO A 25 15.99 -2.24 -15.61
N LEU A 26 15.75 -1.63 -14.44
CA LEU A 26 15.49 -2.35 -13.19
C LEU A 26 14.00 -2.70 -13.00
N GLY A 27 13.14 -2.16 -13.86
CA GLY A 27 11.70 -2.42 -13.86
C GLY A 27 11.33 -3.76 -14.53
N PRO A 28 10.02 -4.06 -14.65
CA PRO A 28 9.54 -5.32 -15.20
C PRO A 28 9.88 -5.57 -16.67
N GLN A 29 10.26 -4.52 -17.43
CA GLN A 29 10.61 -4.60 -18.86
C GLN A 29 9.54 -5.33 -19.73
N GLY A 30 8.29 -5.33 -19.28
CA GLY A 30 7.19 -6.08 -19.88
C GLY A 30 6.25 -6.69 -18.83
N LYS A 31 4.98 -6.93 -19.19
CA LYS A 31 3.97 -7.39 -18.24
C LYS A 31 4.08 -8.90 -18.00
N LYS A 32 4.46 -9.32 -16.79
CA LYS A 32 4.29 -10.72 -16.37
C LYS A 32 2.94 -10.85 -15.68
N SER A 33 2.04 -11.67 -16.22
CA SER A 33 0.77 -11.95 -15.56
C SER A 33 1.03 -12.71 -14.27
N ILE A 34 0.54 -12.19 -13.15
CA ILE A 34 0.44 -12.97 -11.92
C ILE A 34 -0.73 -13.97 -12.10
N SER A 35 -0.62 -15.14 -11.46
CA SER A 35 -1.68 -16.17 -11.50
C SER A 35 -3.00 -15.61 -10.94
N PRO A 36 -4.16 -15.97 -11.50
CA PRO A 36 -5.47 -15.63 -10.92
C PRO A 36 -5.65 -16.17 -9.48
N SER A 37 -4.90 -17.21 -9.10
CA SER A 37 -4.93 -17.80 -7.76
C SER A 37 -4.03 -17.08 -6.74
N PHE A 38 -3.43 -15.95 -7.13
CA PHE A 38 -2.47 -15.25 -6.31
C PHE A 38 -3.16 -14.42 -5.22
N LEU A 39 -2.70 -14.56 -3.98
CA LEU A 39 -3.34 -13.95 -2.81
C LEU A 39 -2.60 -12.71 -2.28
N GLY A 40 -1.30 -12.56 -2.53
CA GLY A 40 -0.53 -11.44 -1.98
C GLY A 40 0.98 -11.57 -2.18
N GLY A 41 1.69 -10.44 -2.09
CA GLY A 41 3.13 -10.36 -2.31
C GLY A 41 3.80 -9.30 -1.43
N MET A 42 5.13 -9.27 -1.46
CA MET A 42 5.95 -8.31 -0.71
C MET A 42 6.60 -7.32 -1.66
N VAL A 43 6.60 -6.05 -1.28
CA VAL A 43 7.23 -4.95 -2.01
C VAL A 43 8.04 -4.07 -1.09
N PRO A 44 9.10 -3.43 -1.58
CA PRO A 44 9.83 -2.43 -0.82
C PRO A 44 9.00 -1.15 -0.65
N HIS A 45 9.31 -0.37 0.39
CA HIS A 45 8.64 0.90 0.70
C HIS A 45 9.61 2.09 0.83
N ALA A 46 10.82 1.98 0.28
CA ALA A 46 11.75 3.11 0.21
C ALA A 46 11.24 4.16 -0.80
N GLY A 47 11.93 5.29 -0.88
CA GLY A 47 11.63 6.32 -1.88
C GLY A 47 11.71 5.76 -3.31
N TYR A 48 10.85 6.24 -4.20
CA TYR A 48 10.63 5.67 -5.53
C TYR A 48 11.89 5.66 -6.40
N ILE A 49 12.76 6.64 -6.23
CA ILE A 49 14.06 6.69 -6.92
C ILE A 49 14.97 5.50 -6.59
N TYR A 50 14.78 4.86 -5.43
CA TYR A 50 15.58 3.73 -4.97
C TYR A 50 14.89 2.39 -5.22
N SER A 51 13.59 2.31 -4.94
CA SER A 51 12.86 1.04 -4.92
C SER A 51 11.69 0.94 -5.89
N GLY A 52 11.35 2.03 -6.59
CA GLY A 52 10.19 2.10 -7.47
C GLY A 52 10.21 1.05 -8.59
N PRO A 53 11.31 0.93 -9.37
CA PRO A 53 11.39 -0.10 -10.41
C PRO A 53 11.30 -1.53 -9.85
N CYS A 54 11.85 -1.78 -8.65
CA CYS A 54 11.73 -3.08 -7.98
C CYS A 54 10.27 -3.38 -7.59
N ALA A 55 9.58 -2.43 -6.96
CA ALA A 55 8.17 -2.55 -6.61
C ALA A 55 7.28 -2.76 -7.85
N ALA A 56 7.60 -2.10 -8.97
CA ALA A 56 6.84 -2.20 -10.21
C ALA A 56 6.76 -3.62 -10.77
N HIS A 57 7.72 -4.51 -10.48
CA HIS A 57 7.63 -5.93 -10.86
C HIS A 57 6.36 -6.57 -10.32
N PHE A 58 6.08 -6.37 -9.03
CA PHE A 58 4.89 -6.90 -8.38
C PHE A 58 3.61 -6.28 -8.95
N TYR A 59 3.55 -4.94 -8.97
CA TYR A 59 2.35 -4.23 -9.39
C TYR A 59 1.98 -4.45 -10.86
N SER A 60 2.97 -4.63 -11.73
CA SER A 60 2.73 -4.82 -13.17
C SER A 60 1.93 -6.06 -13.48
N GLY A 61 1.98 -7.07 -12.61
CA GLY A 61 1.26 -8.32 -12.80
C GLY A 61 -0.15 -8.35 -12.22
N LEU A 62 -0.56 -7.31 -11.50
CA LEU A 62 -1.90 -7.24 -10.92
C LEU A 62 -2.97 -7.10 -12.00
N GLN A 63 -4.12 -7.74 -11.75
CA GLN A 63 -5.31 -7.64 -12.58
C GLN A 63 -6.06 -6.34 -12.24
N ARG A 64 -6.58 -5.67 -13.28
CA ARG A 64 -7.21 -4.35 -13.13
C ARG A 64 -8.51 -4.43 -12.32
N GLU A 65 -9.13 -5.60 -12.29
CA GLU A 65 -10.42 -5.91 -11.69
C GLU A 65 -10.36 -6.15 -10.18
N ILE A 66 -9.16 -6.14 -9.57
CA ILE A 66 -9.00 -6.23 -8.11
C ILE A 66 -9.65 -5.01 -7.47
N GLY A 67 -10.75 -5.23 -6.75
CA GLY A 67 -11.55 -4.17 -6.13
C GLY A 67 -11.30 -3.94 -4.64
N SER A 68 -10.60 -4.83 -3.95
CA SER A 68 -10.26 -4.68 -2.52
C SER A 68 -8.84 -5.15 -2.26
N VAL A 69 -8.06 -4.34 -1.55
CA VAL A 69 -6.63 -4.59 -1.28
C VAL A 69 -6.33 -4.40 0.21
N ILE A 70 -5.79 -5.41 0.88
CA ILE A 70 -5.24 -5.25 2.23
C ILE A 70 -3.77 -4.86 2.11
N LEU A 71 -3.38 -3.75 2.73
CA LEU A 71 -1.98 -3.32 2.82
C LEU A 71 -1.48 -3.47 4.26
N LEU A 72 -0.55 -4.39 4.47
CA LEU A 72 0.16 -4.55 5.72
C LEU A 72 1.43 -3.69 5.68
N GLY A 73 1.54 -2.72 6.58
CA GLY A 73 2.72 -1.87 6.71
C GLY A 73 3.35 -1.97 8.08
N VAL A 74 4.66 -1.79 8.13
CA VAL A 74 5.39 -1.70 9.40
C VAL A 74 5.19 -0.32 10.03
N ASP A 75 4.98 -0.30 11.34
CA ASP A 75 5.02 0.90 12.18
C ASP A 75 6.48 1.16 12.59
N HIS A 76 7.13 2.14 11.96
CA HIS A 76 8.51 2.51 12.28
C HIS A 76 8.63 3.38 13.54
N ARG A 77 7.51 3.87 14.08
CA ARG A 77 7.48 4.84 15.18
C ARG A 77 7.03 4.24 16.50
N GLY A 78 6.33 3.11 16.46
CA GLY A 78 5.84 2.39 17.65
C GLY A 78 4.80 3.19 18.43
N MET A 79 3.94 3.97 17.75
CA MET A 79 2.99 4.87 18.39
C MET A 79 1.58 4.30 18.34
N GLY A 80 0.96 4.00 19.49
CA GLY A 80 -0.44 3.57 19.55
C GLY A 80 -0.58 2.04 19.62
N ALA A 81 -1.64 1.50 19.01
CA ALA A 81 -1.87 0.06 18.98
C ALA A 81 -0.82 -0.68 18.12
N LYS A 82 -0.41 -1.87 18.56
CA LYS A 82 0.58 -2.70 17.85
C LYS A 82 0.07 -3.29 16.53
N ALA A 83 -1.23 -3.43 16.39
CA ALA A 83 -1.90 -3.72 15.13
C ALA A 83 -3.05 -2.73 15.01
N ALA A 84 -3.01 -1.89 13.99
CA ALA A 84 -3.95 -0.79 13.86
C ALA A 84 -4.60 -0.71 12.49
N LEU A 85 -5.91 -0.47 12.52
CA LEU A 85 -6.72 -0.07 11.39
C LEU A 85 -6.83 1.45 11.39
N SER A 86 -6.74 2.07 10.21
CA SER A 86 -7.01 3.51 10.10
C SER A 86 -8.51 3.78 10.28
N PRO A 87 -8.91 4.69 11.20
CA PRO A 87 -10.29 5.12 11.32
C PRO A 87 -10.73 6.12 10.24
N ALA A 88 -9.85 6.52 9.32
CA ALA A 88 -10.16 7.47 8.26
C ALA A 88 -11.10 6.86 7.19
N ASP A 89 -11.87 7.72 6.51
CA ASP A 89 -12.72 7.31 5.38
C ASP A 89 -11.91 7.08 4.09
N CYS A 90 -10.86 7.87 3.88
CA CYS A 90 -10.01 7.79 2.71
C CYS A 90 -8.62 8.35 3.00
N TRP A 91 -7.64 7.94 2.21
CA TRP A 91 -6.30 8.54 2.20
C TRP A 91 -6.12 9.36 0.91
N GLU A 92 -5.36 10.45 1.00
CA GLU A 92 -5.10 11.33 -0.14
C GLU A 92 -3.69 11.09 -0.69
N THR A 93 -3.58 11.01 -2.02
CA THR A 93 -2.30 11.06 -2.75
C THR A 93 -2.37 12.17 -3.79
N PRO A 94 -1.25 12.54 -4.43
CA PRO A 94 -1.28 13.46 -5.58
C PRO A 94 -2.12 12.94 -6.76
N LEU A 95 -2.38 11.62 -6.84
CA LEU A 95 -3.22 11.05 -7.91
C LEU A 95 -4.71 11.02 -7.57
N GLY A 96 -5.08 11.39 -6.33
CA GLY A 96 -6.46 11.42 -5.86
C GLY A 96 -6.66 10.62 -4.58
N ARG A 97 -7.92 10.56 -4.15
CA ARG A 97 -8.33 9.86 -2.91
C ARG A 97 -8.48 8.37 -3.16
N VAL A 98 -8.10 7.56 -2.17
CA VAL A 98 -8.36 6.11 -2.12
C VAL A 98 -9.21 5.81 -0.90
N GLN A 99 -10.35 5.13 -1.08
CA GLN A 99 -11.30 4.85 -0.01
C GLN A 99 -10.81 3.71 0.89
N VAL A 100 -10.92 3.91 2.20
CA VAL A 100 -10.66 2.86 3.19
C VAL A 100 -11.85 1.91 3.25
N ASP A 101 -11.60 0.60 3.23
CA ASP A 101 -12.63 -0.43 3.33
C ASP A 101 -13.15 -0.55 4.77
N ARG A 102 -14.15 0.26 5.12
CA ARG A 102 -14.70 0.33 6.48
C ARG A 102 -15.48 -0.92 6.89
N GLU A 103 -16.07 -1.61 5.93
CA GLU A 103 -16.80 -2.85 6.18
C GLU A 103 -15.82 -3.96 6.56
N LEU A 104 -14.76 -4.14 5.75
CA LEU A 104 -13.70 -5.08 6.05
C LEU A 104 -12.96 -4.72 7.34
N ALA A 105 -12.73 -3.43 7.61
CA ALA A 105 -12.17 -2.97 8.87
C ALA A 105 -13.02 -3.40 10.08
N GLY A 106 -14.35 -3.26 9.98
CA GLY A 106 -15.28 -3.68 11.03
C GLY A 106 -15.27 -5.20 11.25
N LEU A 107 -15.23 -5.97 10.16
CA LEU A 107 -15.16 -7.43 10.22
C LEU A 107 -13.86 -7.91 10.88
N LEU A 108 -12.70 -7.38 10.47
CA LEU A 108 -11.42 -7.79 11.07
C LEU A 108 -11.30 -7.34 12.52
N GLU A 109 -11.84 -6.17 12.90
CA GLU A 109 -11.84 -5.72 14.29
C GLU A 109 -12.69 -6.62 15.21
N SER A 110 -13.77 -7.22 14.71
CA SER A 110 -14.59 -8.16 15.49
C SER A 110 -13.95 -9.55 15.62
N GLU A 111 -13.22 -10.00 14.61
CA GLU A 111 -12.61 -11.34 14.58
C GLU A 111 -11.20 -11.36 15.21
N VAL A 112 -10.44 -10.27 15.09
CA VAL A 112 -9.04 -10.19 15.52
C VAL A 112 -8.93 -9.32 16.77
N GLY A 113 -8.94 -9.96 17.94
CA GLY A 113 -9.05 -9.27 19.23
C GLY A 113 -7.94 -8.24 19.54
N PHE A 114 -6.74 -8.39 18.97
CA PHE A 114 -5.63 -7.45 19.16
C PHE A 114 -5.59 -6.30 18.13
N LEU A 115 -6.43 -6.36 17.09
CA LEU A 115 -6.58 -5.31 16.11
C LEU A 115 -7.44 -4.18 16.70
N LYS A 116 -7.04 -2.93 16.46
CA LYS A 116 -7.72 -1.73 17.00
C LYS A 116 -7.80 -0.64 15.96
N ARG A 117 -8.90 0.12 15.93
CA ARG A 117 -8.91 1.42 15.24
C ARG A 117 -8.04 2.43 15.97
N ASP A 118 -6.95 2.84 15.34
CA ASP A 118 -6.02 3.82 15.90
C ASP A 118 -5.30 4.55 14.76
N GLU A 119 -5.45 5.87 14.67
CA GLU A 119 -4.80 6.66 13.62
C GLU A 119 -3.31 6.94 13.94
N ARG A 120 -2.88 6.78 15.20
CA ARG A 120 -1.52 7.16 15.63
C ARG A 120 -0.42 6.37 14.90
N PRO A 121 -0.52 5.04 14.69
CA PRO A 121 0.47 4.28 13.92
C PRO A 121 0.55 4.69 12.45
N HIS A 122 -0.56 5.14 11.85
CA HIS A 122 -0.58 5.57 10.45
C HIS A 122 -0.02 6.98 10.27
N ARG A 123 -0.16 7.82 11.30
CA ARG A 123 0.26 9.22 11.24
C ARG A 123 1.79 9.33 11.10
N HIS A 124 2.22 9.94 10.01
CA HIS A 124 3.64 10.11 9.64
C HIS A 124 4.38 8.77 9.39
N GLU A 125 3.66 7.68 9.19
CA GLU A 125 4.18 6.41 8.70
C GLU A 125 4.07 6.35 7.17
N HIS A 126 5.04 5.72 6.52
CA HIS A 126 5.24 5.77 5.08
C HIS A 126 5.04 4.41 4.42
N SER A 127 5.25 3.32 5.15
CA SER A 127 5.29 1.96 4.60
C SER A 127 4.07 1.58 3.76
N ILE A 128 2.89 2.08 4.14
CA ILE A 128 1.62 1.88 3.44
C ILE A 128 1.37 2.94 2.36
N GLU A 129 1.51 4.23 2.70
CA GLU A 129 1.11 5.34 1.81
C GLU A 129 1.86 5.29 0.47
N VAL A 130 3.14 4.92 0.51
CA VAL A 130 3.99 4.83 -0.70
C VAL A 130 3.57 3.72 -1.66
N GLN A 131 2.65 2.83 -1.27
CA GLN A 131 2.12 1.80 -2.16
C GLN A 131 0.89 2.26 -2.95
N LEU A 132 0.19 3.29 -2.46
CA LEU A 132 -1.07 3.73 -3.06
C LEU A 132 -0.92 4.25 -4.51
N PRO A 133 0.10 5.05 -4.87
CA PRO A 133 0.25 5.51 -6.25
C PRO A 133 0.49 4.39 -7.26
N PHE A 134 1.20 3.32 -6.87
CA PHE A 134 1.34 2.13 -7.71
C PHE A 134 0.00 1.44 -7.95
N LEU A 135 -0.81 1.23 -6.90
CA LEU A 135 -2.14 0.65 -7.02
C LEU A 135 -3.06 1.50 -7.89
N GLN A 136 -3.09 2.83 -7.68
CA GLN A 136 -3.86 3.79 -8.48
C GLN A 136 -3.46 3.80 -9.96
N THR A 137 -2.24 3.35 -10.29
CA THR A 137 -1.75 3.27 -11.68
C THR A 137 -2.24 2.00 -12.38
N VAL A 138 -2.33 0.87 -11.66
CA VAL A 138 -2.58 -0.44 -12.28
C VAL A 138 -4.02 -0.93 -12.14
N LEU A 139 -4.71 -0.53 -11.07
CA LEU A 139 -6.08 -0.95 -10.78
C LEU A 139 -7.12 -0.02 -11.40
N GLY A 140 -8.37 -0.50 -11.46
CA GLY A 140 -9.55 0.31 -11.72
C GLY A 140 -10.06 0.97 -10.44
N ASP A 141 -11.35 0.86 -10.18
CA ASP A 141 -11.95 1.28 -8.91
C ASP A 141 -11.61 0.24 -7.83
N PHE A 142 -11.04 0.69 -6.71
CA PHE A 142 -10.70 -0.18 -5.59
C PHE A 142 -10.85 0.53 -4.24
N THR A 143 -11.13 -0.24 -3.21
CA THR A 143 -10.93 0.14 -1.80
C THR A 143 -9.65 -0.51 -1.27
N PHE A 144 -9.13 0.02 -0.18
CA PHE A 144 -8.02 -0.62 0.51
C PHE A 144 -8.20 -0.63 2.02
N LEU A 145 -7.58 -1.59 2.69
CA LEU A 145 -7.54 -1.66 4.13
C LEU A 145 -6.09 -1.52 4.62
N PRO A 146 -5.70 -0.34 5.15
CA PRO A 146 -4.39 -0.17 5.76
C PRO A 146 -4.36 -0.83 7.14
N ILE A 147 -3.42 -1.74 7.35
CA ILE A 147 -3.13 -2.34 8.65
C ILE A 147 -1.67 -2.03 9.02
N SER A 148 -1.50 -1.20 10.04
CA SER A 148 -0.18 -0.89 10.60
C SER A 148 0.20 -1.93 11.64
N LEU A 149 1.39 -2.51 11.53
CA LEU A 149 1.88 -3.59 12.37
C LEU A 149 3.22 -3.20 13.01
N SER A 150 3.31 -3.29 14.34
CA SER A 150 4.56 -3.14 15.08
C SER A 150 5.09 -4.51 15.51
N HIS A 151 5.50 -4.67 16.77
CA HIS A 151 6.00 -5.93 17.30
C HIS A 151 4.85 -6.86 17.70
N LEU A 152 4.52 -7.81 16.82
CA LEU A 152 3.61 -8.92 17.09
C LEU A 152 4.36 -10.15 17.59
N SER A 153 3.71 -10.96 18.44
CA SER A 153 4.24 -12.26 18.81
C SER A 153 4.02 -13.29 17.69
N GLU A 154 4.71 -14.42 17.73
CA GLU A 154 4.47 -15.52 16.79
C GLU A 154 3.04 -16.08 16.92
N GLU A 155 2.51 -16.14 18.14
CA GLU A 155 1.14 -16.59 18.41
C GLU A 155 0.10 -15.69 17.74
N GLU A 156 0.35 -14.38 17.69
CA GLU A 156 -0.55 -13.41 17.06
C GLU A 156 -0.51 -13.45 15.52
N CYS A 157 0.53 -14.05 14.95
CA CYS A 157 0.72 -14.19 13.51
C CYS A 157 0.22 -15.55 12.96
N ARG A 158 -0.20 -16.49 13.82
CA ARG A 158 -0.68 -17.82 13.44
C ARG A 158 -2.20 -17.88 13.33
#